data_AF-A0A7C3DC27-F1
#
_entry.id   AF-A0A7C3DC27-F1
#
_cell.length_a   1.000
_cell.length_b   1.000
_cell.length_c   1.000
_cell.angle_alpha   90.00
_cell.angle_beta   90.00
_cell.angle_gamma   90.00
#
_symmetry.space_group_name_H-M   'P 1'
#
loop_
_entity.id
_entity.type
_entity.pdbx_description
1 polymer ?
#
loop_
_entity_poly.entity_id
_entity_poly.type
_entity_poly.pdbx_seq_one_letter_code
_entity_poly.pdbx_strand_id
1 'polypeptide(L)'
;MQKRTALLPVLPWLLLACNALEAAPPVVPPDQPTPVAGQACPDWVHNRHVVKGPDGELYATWHPQVDPEYGCYFDHDHGDDPRTSLANPELPPFGYVGKLAGMPEAHEGFKVFVANRNTRNDEDRVALTSTRIVAHMGTGGVRRYSLRQHSLMFDLVAPSGHRVSVQGMADTGLVGSICQRDLTLGDADPSNDIGRTVMTLPGTGCHSNSPGSLYEIWAFRLRLADKAEVVASTAVFDPITTMNPANLAELHYTEQVFSGFSGLRGCDREAYHGPVYWYNRNGPEVFYTDAFGRPGGPIRQLVSRHDDVGIWMSQRSDGFQNQFKLISKHCAPGLGLKN
;
A
#
# COMPACT_ATOMS: atom_id res chain seq x y z
N MET A 1 12.81 -29.54 82.16
CA MET A 1 12.31 -28.15 82.04
C MET A 1 13.41 -27.28 81.42
N GLN A 2 13.31 -26.97 80.13
CA GLN A 2 13.80 -25.74 79.51
C GLN A 2 13.34 -25.78 78.05
N LYS A 3 12.26 -25.05 77.76
CA LYS A 3 11.71 -24.86 76.41
C LYS A 3 12.71 -23.99 75.64
N ARG A 4 13.31 -24.52 74.57
CA ARG A 4 14.01 -23.72 73.56
C ARG A 4 13.02 -23.41 72.44
N THR A 5 12.54 -22.17 72.43
CA THR A 5 11.71 -21.59 71.39
C THR A 5 12.57 -21.38 70.14
N ALA A 6 12.23 -22.07 69.05
CA ALA A 6 12.86 -21.88 67.76
C ALA A 6 12.31 -20.61 67.10
N LEU A 7 13.19 -19.64 66.83
CA LEU A 7 12.91 -18.46 66.02
C LEU A 7 12.95 -18.85 64.54
N LEU A 8 11.81 -18.76 63.85
CA LEU A 8 11.73 -18.78 62.39
C LEU A 8 12.28 -17.46 61.82
N PRO A 9 13.17 -17.49 60.81
CA PRO A 9 13.57 -16.27 60.12
C PRO A 9 12.51 -15.89 59.10
N VAL A 10 12.02 -14.65 59.19
CA VAL A 10 11.18 -14.01 58.17
C VAL A 10 12.08 -13.64 56.99
N LEU A 11 11.87 -14.28 55.83
CA LEU A 11 12.47 -13.85 54.56
C LEU A 11 11.78 -12.57 54.09
N PRO A 12 12.50 -11.46 53.84
CA PRO A 12 11.91 -10.30 53.18
C PRO A 12 11.77 -10.61 51.68
N TRP A 13 10.56 -10.45 51.16
CA TRP A 13 10.29 -10.39 49.73
C TRP A 13 10.99 -9.16 49.15
N LEU A 14 12.05 -9.37 48.36
CA LEU A 14 12.57 -8.31 47.49
C LEU A 14 11.59 -8.12 46.33
N LEU A 15 10.79 -7.05 46.40
CA LEU A 15 10.15 -6.45 45.23
C LEU A 15 11.26 -5.88 44.34
N LEU A 16 11.58 -6.59 43.25
CA LEU A 16 12.35 -6.01 42.16
C LEU A 16 11.45 -4.96 41.47
N ALA A 17 11.56 -3.71 41.91
CA ALA A 17 11.05 -2.59 41.15
C ALA A 17 11.86 -2.52 39.84
N CYS A 18 11.26 -2.97 38.73
CA CYS A 18 11.74 -2.57 37.41
C CYS A 18 11.56 -1.05 37.33
N ASN A 19 12.63 -0.30 37.63
CA ASN A 19 12.74 1.08 37.17
C ASN A 19 12.68 1.01 35.64
N ALA A 20 11.51 1.25 35.07
CA ALA A 20 11.42 1.70 33.70
C ALA A 20 12.29 2.96 33.64
N LEU A 21 13.44 2.86 32.97
CA LEU A 21 14.20 4.05 32.60
C LEU A 21 13.23 4.91 31.81
N GLU A 22 12.78 5.99 32.43
CA GLU A 22 11.99 7.03 31.79
C GLU A 22 12.83 7.51 30.61
N ALA A 23 12.40 7.17 29.39
CA ALA A 23 13.13 7.54 28.20
C ALA A 23 13.27 9.06 28.19
N ALA A 24 14.49 9.55 27.96
CA ALA A 24 14.73 10.99 27.86
C ALA A 24 13.75 11.59 26.83
N PRO A 25 13.19 12.78 27.09
CA PRO A 25 12.25 13.38 26.17
C PRO A 25 12.94 13.60 24.81
N PRO A 26 12.20 13.39 23.72
CA PRO A 26 12.77 13.45 22.39
C PRO A 26 13.28 14.86 22.06
N VAL A 27 14.46 14.94 21.44
CA VAL A 27 15.16 16.21 21.20
C VAL A 27 14.52 16.95 20.03
N VAL A 28 14.05 18.17 20.27
CA VAL A 28 13.56 19.07 19.21
C VAL A 28 14.75 19.82 18.61
N PRO A 29 14.97 19.80 17.27
CA PRO A 29 16.02 20.60 16.66
C PRO A 29 15.83 22.10 16.94
N PRO A 30 16.93 22.88 17.04
CA PRO A 30 16.82 24.34 17.20
C PRO A 30 15.93 24.97 16.13
N ASP A 31 15.16 25.98 16.53
CA ASP A 31 14.28 26.78 15.67
C ASP A 31 13.13 26.01 14.97
N GLN A 32 12.86 24.76 15.39
CA GLN A 32 11.72 23.98 14.89
C GLN A 32 10.50 24.05 15.83
N PRO A 33 9.27 23.96 15.31
CA PRO A 33 8.07 23.84 16.14
C PRO A 33 8.13 22.57 17.01
N THR A 34 7.81 22.70 18.29
CA THR A 34 7.68 21.58 19.23
C THR A 34 6.48 20.72 18.85
N PRO A 35 6.66 19.41 18.57
CA PRO A 35 5.55 18.50 18.32
C PRO A 35 4.67 18.36 19.57
N VAL A 36 3.36 18.29 19.38
CA VAL A 36 2.39 18.11 20.47
C VAL A 36 1.59 16.84 20.22
N ALA A 37 1.59 15.94 21.19
CA ALA A 37 0.79 14.71 21.13
C ALA A 37 -0.69 15.03 20.89
N GLY A 38 -1.33 14.29 19.99
CA GLY A 38 -2.73 14.53 19.63
C GLY A 38 -2.96 15.67 18.62
N GLN A 39 -1.91 16.36 18.15
CA GLN A 39 -1.99 17.40 17.13
C GLN A 39 -1.29 16.97 15.84
N ALA A 40 -1.41 17.76 14.77
CA ALA A 40 -0.66 17.53 13.55
C ALA A 40 0.85 17.61 13.81
N CYS A 41 1.62 16.67 13.23
CA CYS A 41 3.06 16.71 13.28
C CYS A 41 3.59 17.89 12.46
N PRO A 42 4.63 18.60 12.93
CA PRO A 42 5.38 19.55 12.12
C PRO A 42 6.06 18.86 10.92
N ASP A 43 6.26 19.59 9.83
CA ASP A 43 6.88 19.08 8.59
C ASP A 43 8.25 18.42 8.83
N TRP A 44 9.06 18.92 9.76
CA TRP A 44 10.37 18.33 10.04
C TRP A 44 10.29 16.93 10.65
N VAL A 45 9.23 16.65 11.44
CA VAL A 45 8.97 15.30 11.98
C VAL A 45 8.59 14.37 10.84
N HIS A 46 7.73 14.84 9.93
CA HIS A 46 7.35 14.08 8.74
C HIS A 46 8.55 13.80 7.82
N ASN A 47 9.34 14.82 7.50
CA ASN A 47 10.42 14.75 6.53
C ASN A 47 11.64 13.94 7.00
N ARG A 48 11.67 13.49 8.27
CA ARG A 48 12.71 12.56 8.76
C ARG A 48 12.50 11.13 8.29
N HIS A 49 11.30 10.79 7.82
CA HIS A 49 10.97 9.47 7.31
C HIS A 49 11.52 9.29 5.90
N VAL A 50 12.80 8.94 5.84
CA VAL A 50 13.53 8.70 4.59
C VAL A 50 14.28 7.38 4.60
N VAL A 51 14.48 6.81 3.42
CA VAL A 51 15.33 5.65 3.17
C VAL A 51 16.27 5.92 2.01
N LYS A 52 17.45 5.29 2.01
CA LYS A 52 18.37 5.36 0.88
C LYS A 52 17.87 4.44 -0.24
N GLY A 53 17.66 4.99 -1.44
CA GLY A 53 17.28 4.24 -2.63
C GLY A 53 18.47 3.50 -3.29
N PRO A 54 18.23 2.66 -4.30
CA PRO A 54 19.28 1.92 -5.00
C PRO A 54 20.35 2.79 -5.69
N ASP A 55 20.02 4.04 -6.02
CA ASP A 55 20.95 5.02 -6.59
C ASP A 55 21.79 5.76 -5.53
N GLY A 56 21.59 5.46 -4.25
CA GLY A 56 22.32 6.06 -3.14
C GLY A 56 21.73 7.37 -2.61
N GLU A 57 20.67 7.89 -3.24
CA GLU A 57 19.96 9.10 -2.83
C GLU A 57 18.94 8.81 -1.72
N LEU A 58 18.52 9.86 -1.00
CA LEU A 58 17.45 9.76 0.00
C LEU A 58 16.07 9.96 -0.65
N TYR A 59 15.13 9.10 -0.27
CA TYR A 59 13.73 9.16 -0.68
C TYR A 59 12.84 9.17 0.55
N ALA A 60 11.71 9.87 0.47
CA ALA A 60 10.65 9.70 1.45
C ALA A 60 10.22 8.22 1.50
N THR A 61 9.77 7.76 2.66
CA THR A 61 9.35 6.37 2.87
C THR A 61 8.17 6.29 3.82
N TRP A 62 7.72 5.07 4.10
CA TRP A 62 6.61 4.81 5.01
C TRP A 62 6.87 5.41 6.40
N HIS A 63 5.80 5.97 6.97
CA HIS A 63 5.70 6.35 8.37
C HIS A 63 4.38 5.80 8.95
N PRO A 64 4.32 5.55 10.27
CA PRO A 64 3.06 5.23 10.93
C PRO A 64 2.11 6.44 10.90
N GLN A 65 0.81 6.27 11.14
CA GLN A 65 -0.14 7.40 11.17
C GLN A 65 0.09 8.33 12.37
N VAL A 66 0.57 7.76 13.48
CA VAL A 66 0.96 8.49 14.69
C VAL A 66 2.46 8.35 14.85
N ASP A 67 3.16 9.48 15.00
CA ASP A 67 4.59 9.43 15.29
C ASP A 67 4.83 8.74 16.65
N PRO A 68 5.66 7.68 16.70
CA PRO A 68 5.82 6.87 17.91
C PRO A 68 6.64 7.58 19.00
N GLU A 69 7.36 8.65 18.66
CA GLU A 69 8.22 9.39 19.57
C GLU A 69 7.49 10.59 20.19
N TYR A 70 6.71 11.31 19.38
CA TYR A 70 6.03 12.54 19.79
C TYR A 70 4.51 12.39 19.98
N GLY A 71 3.89 11.32 19.47
CA GLY A 71 2.44 11.08 19.56
C GLY A 71 1.59 12.06 18.74
N CYS A 72 2.20 12.86 17.87
CA CYS A 72 1.49 13.71 16.89
C CYS A 72 1.02 12.87 15.70
N TYR A 73 0.07 13.37 14.92
CA TYR A 73 -0.51 12.70 13.76
C TYR A 73 0.03 13.27 12.45
N PHE A 74 0.30 12.40 11.48
CA PHE A 74 0.53 12.84 10.10
C PHE A 74 -0.80 13.05 9.38
N ASP A 75 -0.80 13.92 8.36
CA ASP A 75 -2.01 14.29 7.62
C ASP A 75 -2.39 13.28 6.51
N HIS A 76 -1.60 12.22 6.35
CA HIS A 76 -1.85 11.11 5.45
C HIS A 76 -1.29 9.80 6.02
N ASP A 77 -1.65 8.71 5.36
CA ASP A 77 -1.41 7.34 5.76
C ASP A 77 -0.74 6.58 4.61
N HIS A 78 0.12 5.60 4.92
CA HIS A 78 0.78 4.77 3.93
C HIS A 78 0.37 3.29 3.96
N GLY A 79 -0.69 2.94 4.68
CA GLY A 79 -1.14 1.55 4.84
C GLY A 79 -0.28 0.73 5.80
N ASP A 80 -0.11 -0.54 5.48
CA ASP A 80 0.54 -1.53 6.35
C ASP A 80 2.01 -1.19 6.60
N ASP A 81 2.51 -1.50 7.80
CA ASP A 81 3.94 -1.37 8.10
C ASP A 81 4.76 -2.36 7.24
N PRO A 82 5.63 -1.88 6.31
CA PRO A 82 6.38 -2.75 5.41
C PRO A 82 7.23 -3.78 6.15
N ARG A 83 7.67 -3.45 7.37
CA ARG A 83 8.55 -4.31 8.20
C ARG A 83 7.86 -5.59 8.66
N THR A 84 6.53 -5.67 8.55
CA THR A 84 5.75 -6.87 8.89
C THR A 84 5.68 -7.89 7.75
N SER A 85 6.14 -7.53 6.55
CA SER A 85 6.10 -8.42 5.38
C SER A 85 7.14 -9.54 5.48
N LEU A 86 6.66 -10.77 5.33
CA LEU A 86 7.50 -11.95 5.17
C LEU A 86 8.05 -12.13 3.75
N ALA A 87 7.61 -11.31 2.79
CA ALA A 87 8.16 -11.29 1.43
C ALA A 87 9.35 -10.33 1.33
N ASN A 88 9.24 -9.14 1.92
CA ASN A 88 10.29 -8.13 1.96
C ASN A 88 10.00 -7.11 3.09
N PRO A 89 10.80 -7.08 4.18
CA PRO A 89 10.60 -6.18 5.31
C PRO A 89 11.26 -4.80 5.15
N GLU A 90 11.95 -4.53 4.03
CA GLU A 90 12.69 -3.26 3.84
C GLU A 90 11.75 -2.07 3.65
N LEU A 91 12.16 -0.88 4.07
CA LEU A 91 11.40 0.34 3.81
C LEU A 91 11.48 0.73 2.31
N PRO A 92 10.34 0.93 1.62
CA PRO A 92 10.34 1.25 0.20
C PRO A 92 10.75 2.71 -0.08
N PRO A 93 11.63 2.98 -1.06
CA PRO A 93 11.98 4.34 -1.46
C PRO A 93 10.87 4.94 -2.35
N PHE A 94 9.93 5.66 -1.74
CA PHE A 94 8.81 6.26 -2.46
C PHE A 94 9.31 7.29 -3.49
N GLY A 95 8.76 7.22 -4.70
CA GLY A 95 9.12 8.10 -5.81
C GLY A 95 10.37 7.72 -6.60
N TYR A 96 11.14 6.69 -6.20
CA TYR A 96 12.33 6.25 -6.92
C TYR A 96 12.04 5.89 -8.39
N VAL A 97 11.02 5.05 -8.62
CA VAL A 97 10.62 4.61 -9.95
C VAL A 97 10.09 5.80 -10.78
N GLY A 98 9.20 6.61 -10.20
CA GLY A 98 8.68 7.82 -10.85
C GLY A 98 9.78 8.80 -11.26
N LYS A 99 10.81 9.02 -10.42
CA LYS A 99 11.99 9.82 -10.78
C LYS A 99 12.70 9.29 -12.01
N LEU A 100 12.97 7.98 -12.07
CA LEU A 100 13.61 7.34 -13.23
C LEU A 100 12.76 7.39 -14.49
N ALA A 101 11.43 7.40 -14.35
CA ALA A 101 10.49 7.56 -15.45
C ALA A 101 10.33 9.02 -15.92
N GLY A 102 10.88 10.01 -15.21
CA GLY A 102 10.58 11.42 -15.43
C GLY A 102 9.13 11.79 -15.07
N MET A 103 8.48 10.98 -14.24
CA MET A 103 7.09 11.10 -13.80
C MET A 103 7.04 11.18 -12.27
N PRO A 104 7.40 12.33 -11.66
CA PRO A 104 7.34 12.46 -10.21
C PRO A 104 5.91 12.30 -9.69
N GLU A 105 5.81 11.55 -8.60
CA GLU A 105 4.59 11.16 -7.91
C GLU A 105 4.60 11.72 -6.49
N ALA A 106 3.44 12.16 -6.01
CA ALA A 106 3.30 12.76 -4.69
C ALA A 106 3.47 11.70 -3.59
N HIS A 107 4.13 12.07 -2.49
CA HIS A 107 4.51 11.16 -1.41
C HIS A 107 3.29 10.48 -0.78
N GLU A 108 2.27 11.27 -0.47
CA GLU A 108 1.00 10.85 0.12
C GLU A 108 0.31 9.71 -0.66
N GLY A 109 0.53 9.63 -1.97
CA GLY A 109 -0.14 8.63 -2.81
C GLY A 109 0.42 7.22 -2.65
N PHE A 110 1.59 7.04 -2.04
CA PHE A 110 2.18 5.71 -1.88
C PHE A 110 1.49 4.92 -0.76
N LYS A 111 0.85 3.80 -1.10
CA LYS A 111 0.21 2.89 -0.13
C LYS A 111 0.88 1.52 -0.15
N VAL A 112 0.99 0.92 1.03
CA VAL A 112 1.61 -0.38 1.27
C VAL A 112 0.54 -1.36 1.72
N PHE A 113 0.55 -2.56 1.13
CA PHE A 113 -0.34 -3.66 1.48
C PHE A 113 0.48 -4.91 1.72
N VAL A 114 0.27 -5.57 2.87
CA VAL A 114 1.00 -6.77 3.29
C VAL A 114 0.02 -7.90 3.53
N ALA A 115 0.18 -8.98 2.77
CA ALA A 115 -0.54 -10.23 3.00
C ALA A 115 0.48 -11.34 3.24
N ASN A 116 0.60 -11.77 4.49
CA ASN A 116 1.48 -12.87 4.88
C ASN A 116 0.80 -14.23 4.68
N ARG A 117 1.59 -15.26 4.36
CA ARG A 117 1.11 -16.64 4.30
C ARG A 117 0.39 -17.00 5.61
N ASN A 118 -0.70 -17.75 5.48
CA ASN A 118 -1.62 -18.16 6.54
C ASN A 118 -2.54 -17.05 7.08
N THR A 119 -2.46 -15.81 6.58
CA THR A 119 -3.49 -14.81 6.83
C THR A 119 -4.82 -15.30 6.28
N ARG A 120 -5.87 -15.20 7.10
CA ARG A 120 -7.26 -15.49 6.71
C ARG A 120 -7.99 -14.19 6.42
N ASN A 121 -8.66 -14.08 5.28
CA ASN A 121 -9.45 -12.90 4.93
C ASN A 121 -10.92 -13.02 5.42
N ASP A 122 -11.71 -12.01 5.11
CA ASP A 122 -13.14 -11.87 5.40
C ASP A 122 -14.04 -12.85 4.63
N GLU A 123 -13.48 -13.64 3.72
CA GLU A 123 -14.17 -14.66 2.93
C GLU A 123 -13.77 -16.09 3.32
N ASP A 124 -13.05 -16.25 4.44
CA ASP A 124 -12.47 -17.51 4.91
C ASP A 124 -11.39 -18.12 3.99
N ARG A 125 -10.86 -17.34 3.06
CA ARG A 125 -9.69 -17.74 2.26
C ARG A 125 -8.43 -17.57 3.06
N VAL A 126 -7.52 -18.53 2.94
CA VAL A 126 -6.20 -18.51 3.58
C VAL A 126 -5.14 -18.22 2.52
N ALA A 127 -4.29 -17.22 2.77
CA ALA A 127 -3.15 -16.90 1.93
C ALA A 127 -2.14 -18.04 1.90
N LEU A 128 -1.75 -18.48 0.70
CA LEU A 128 -0.74 -19.52 0.47
C LEU A 128 0.67 -18.96 0.26
N THR A 129 0.75 -17.66 -0.04
CA THR A 129 1.98 -16.92 -0.31
C THR A 129 2.09 -15.74 0.65
N SER A 130 3.32 -15.26 0.89
CA SER A 130 3.54 -13.94 1.48
C SER A 130 3.79 -12.93 0.36
N THR A 131 3.18 -11.76 0.44
CA THR A 131 3.29 -10.72 -0.58
C THR A 131 3.30 -9.32 0.03
N ARG A 132 3.91 -8.39 -0.69
CA ARG A 132 3.85 -6.96 -0.42
C ARG A 132 3.58 -6.20 -1.71
N ILE A 133 2.63 -5.28 -1.67
CA ILE A 133 2.34 -4.33 -2.73
C ILE A 133 2.72 -2.94 -2.21
N VAL A 134 3.46 -2.18 -3.01
CA VAL A 134 3.64 -0.74 -2.82
C VAL A 134 3.15 -0.05 -4.08
N ALA A 135 2.06 0.70 -4.01
CA ALA A 135 1.43 1.31 -5.17
C ALA A 135 1.28 2.82 -4.97
N HIS A 136 1.53 3.61 -6.02
CA HIS A 136 1.08 5.00 -6.05
C HIS A 136 -0.40 5.06 -6.46
N MET A 137 -1.25 5.43 -5.52
CA MET A 137 -2.72 5.46 -5.63
C MET A 137 -3.35 6.49 -4.68
N GLY A 138 -2.98 7.77 -4.80
CA GLY A 138 -3.59 8.82 -3.97
C GLY A 138 -5.04 9.12 -4.38
N THR A 139 -5.95 9.37 -3.42
CA THR A 139 -7.36 9.69 -3.72
C THR A 139 -7.69 11.18 -3.68
N GLY A 140 -6.75 12.01 -3.19
CA GLY A 140 -6.91 13.46 -3.12
C GLY A 140 -6.62 14.23 -4.42
N GLY A 141 -5.83 13.69 -5.33
CA GLY A 141 -5.30 14.44 -6.49
C GLY A 141 -5.94 14.09 -7.84
N VAL A 142 -6.27 15.09 -8.67
CA VAL A 142 -6.94 14.88 -9.97
C VAL A 142 -6.06 14.25 -11.06
N ARG A 143 -4.72 14.34 -10.94
CA ARG A 143 -3.79 13.80 -11.96
C ARG A 143 -4.00 12.31 -12.21
N ARG A 144 -4.50 11.58 -11.21
CA ARG A 144 -4.82 10.15 -11.30
C ARG A 144 -5.87 9.80 -12.35
N TYR A 145 -6.73 10.74 -12.70
CA TYR A 145 -7.70 10.54 -13.78
C TYR A 145 -7.04 10.63 -15.16
N SER A 146 -5.97 11.42 -15.29
CA SER A 146 -5.30 11.67 -16.58
C SER A 146 -4.06 10.82 -16.86
N LEU A 147 -3.39 10.33 -15.81
CA LEU A 147 -2.15 9.57 -15.96
C LEU A 147 -2.41 8.07 -15.98
N ARG A 148 -1.82 7.38 -16.95
CA ARG A 148 -1.98 5.93 -17.12
C ARG A 148 -0.97 5.10 -16.34
N GLN A 149 0.23 5.63 -16.15
CA GLN A 149 1.36 4.88 -15.59
C GLN A 149 1.62 5.35 -14.16
N HIS A 150 1.75 4.41 -13.22
CA HIS A 150 2.00 4.71 -11.81
C HIS A 150 3.00 3.72 -11.20
N SER A 151 3.78 4.16 -10.20
CA SER A 151 4.76 3.28 -9.56
C SER A 151 4.09 2.09 -8.87
N LEU A 152 4.65 0.90 -9.12
CA LEU A 152 4.35 -0.35 -8.42
C LEU A 152 5.66 -0.99 -7.96
N MET A 153 5.70 -1.44 -6.71
CA MET A 153 6.64 -2.46 -6.23
C MET A 153 5.82 -3.67 -5.79
N PHE A 154 6.29 -4.86 -6.15
CA PHE A 154 5.63 -6.11 -5.80
C PHE A 154 6.65 -7.14 -5.36
N ASP A 155 6.45 -7.66 -4.15
CA ASP A 155 7.25 -8.75 -3.60
C ASP A 155 6.34 -9.95 -3.33
N LEU A 156 6.84 -11.15 -3.62
CA LEU A 156 6.16 -12.41 -3.35
C LEU A 156 7.19 -13.47 -3.01
N VAL A 157 6.88 -14.27 -1.99
CA VAL A 157 7.58 -15.50 -1.65
C VAL A 157 6.55 -16.61 -1.42
N ALA A 158 6.72 -17.71 -2.15
CA ALA A 158 5.86 -18.88 -2.06
C ALA A 158 6.62 -20.13 -1.55
N PRO A 159 5.94 -21.06 -0.87
CA PRO A 159 6.54 -22.33 -0.43
C PRO A 159 7.01 -23.21 -1.59
N SER A 160 6.44 -23.03 -2.78
CA SER A 160 6.82 -23.72 -4.03
C SER A 160 8.17 -23.24 -4.60
N GLY A 161 8.86 -22.31 -3.93
CA GLY A 161 10.09 -21.69 -4.42
C GLY A 161 9.86 -20.59 -5.46
N HIS A 162 8.62 -20.18 -5.70
CA HIS A 162 8.33 -18.99 -6.50
C HIS A 162 8.68 -17.75 -5.70
N ARG A 163 9.38 -16.82 -6.35
CA ARG A 163 9.74 -15.50 -5.80
C ARG A 163 9.73 -14.44 -6.89
N VAL A 164 9.18 -13.29 -6.55
CA VAL A 164 9.39 -12.05 -7.29
C VAL A 164 9.69 -10.92 -6.30
N SER A 165 10.58 -10.02 -6.67
CA SER A 165 10.79 -8.73 -6.02
C SER A 165 11.11 -7.76 -7.13
N VAL A 166 10.09 -7.00 -7.53
CA VAL A 166 10.10 -6.23 -8.76
C VAL A 166 9.50 -4.85 -8.56
N GLN A 167 9.90 -3.90 -9.41
CA GLN A 167 9.36 -2.54 -9.38
C GLN A 167 9.37 -1.88 -10.77
N GLY A 168 8.45 -0.96 -11.00
CA GLY A 168 8.33 -0.22 -12.26
C GLY A 168 7.06 0.61 -12.33
N MET A 169 6.93 1.41 -13.39
CA MET A 169 5.71 2.11 -13.77
C MET A 169 4.77 1.06 -14.35
N ALA A 170 3.76 0.70 -13.57
CA ALA A 170 2.71 -0.21 -13.97
C ALA A 170 1.64 0.54 -14.74
N ASP A 171 1.12 -0.15 -15.76
CA ASP A 171 -0.02 0.31 -16.53
C ASP A 171 -1.29 0.11 -15.72
N THR A 172 -2.04 1.20 -15.49
CA THR A 172 -3.34 1.15 -14.81
C THR A 172 -4.53 1.38 -15.74
N GLY A 173 -4.31 1.24 -17.06
CA GLY A 173 -5.35 1.32 -18.07
C GLY A 173 -5.96 2.72 -18.22
N LEU A 174 -7.18 2.77 -18.74
CA LEU A 174 -7.99 3.98 -18.77
C LEU A 174 -8.68 4.22 -17.41
N VAL A 175 -9.14 5.45 -17.22
CA VAL A 175 -10.04 5.80 -16.11
C VAL A 175 -11.49 5.73 -16.58
N GLY A 176 -12.39 5.29 -15.70
CA GLY A 176 -13.83 5.29 -15.97
C GLY A 176 -14.65 4.89 -14.75
N SER A 177 -15.97 4.90 -14.87
CA SER A 177 -16.86 4.35 -13.84
C SER A 177 -17.00 2.83 -13.95
N ILE A 178 -17.55 2.18 -12.91
CA ILE A 178 -17.79 0.72 -12.95
C ILE A 178 -18.70 0.31 -14.12
N CYS A 179 -19.72 1.12 -14.42
CA CYS A 179 -20.61 0.87 -15.56
C CYS A 179 -19.88 0.93 -16.91
N GLN A 180 -18.87 1.80 -17.06
CA GLN A 180 -18.10 1.89 -18.30
C GLN A 180 -17.17 0.69 -18.42
N ARG A 181 -16.50 0.33 -17.32
CA ARG A 181 -15.65 -0.86 -17.27
C ARG A 181 -16.43 -2.12 -17.67
N ASP A 182 -17.61 -2.32 -17.09
CA ASP A 182 -18.40 -3.53 -17.34
C ASP A 182 -18.85 -3.65 -18.81
N LEU A 183 -18.99 -2.53 -19.53
CA LEU A 183 -19.25 -2.51 -20.98
C LEU A 183 -18.02 -2.94 -21.80
N THR A 184 -16.81 -2.68 -21.31
CA THR A 184 -15.55 -3.00 -22.02
C THR A 184 -14.97 -4.36 -21.63
N LEU A 185 -15.48 -5.03 -20.58
CA LEU A 185 -14.99 -6.35 -20.14
C LEU A 185 -15.07 -7.45 -21.22
N GLY A 186 -15.85 -7.24 -22.28
CA GLY A 186 -15.97 -8.15 -23.43
C GLY A 186 -15.25 -7.65 -24.69
N ASP A 187 -14.52 -6.54 -24.64
CA ASP A 187 -13.76 -6.06 -25.78
C ASP A 187 -12.48 -6.88 -25.97
N ALA A 188 -11.97 -6.91 -27.21
CA ALA A 188 -10.79 -7.68 -27.58
C ALA A 188 -9.50 -6.82 -27.58
N ASP A 189 -9.60 -5.54 -27.25
CA ASP A 189 -8.49 -4.59 -27.33
C ASP A 189 -8.14 -4.07 -25.92
N PRO A 190 -7.12 -4.67 -25.27
CA PRO A 190 -6.71 -4.30 -23.92
C PRO A 190 -6.28 -2.83 -23.76
N SER A 191 -6.11 -2.08 -24.85
CA SER A 191 -5.84 -0.64 -24.76
C SER A 191 -7.04 0.16 -24.25
N ASN A 192 -8.26 -0.40 -24.36
CA ASN A 192 -9.52 0.18 -23.91
C ASN A 192 -9.91 -0.22 -22.49
N ASP A 193 -9.14 -1.13 -21.85
CA ASP A 193 -9.42 -1.60 -20.50
C ASP A 193 -9.44 -0.44 -19.49
N ILE A 194 -10.53 -0.34 -18.74
CA ILE A 194 -10.64 0.56 -17.59
C ILE A 194 -10.03 -0.13 -16.38
N GLY A 195 -8.76 0.19 -16.11
CA GLY A 195 -8.03 -0.28 -14.93
C GLY A 195 -8.19 0.64 -13.72
N ARG A 196 -8.51 1.92 -13.92
CA ARG A 196 -8.86 2.86 -12.84
C ARG A 196 -10.37 3.10 -12.83
N THR A 197 -11.06 2.40 -11.94
CA THR A 197 -12.50 2.50 -11.80
C THR A 197 -12.85 3.44 -10.64
N VAL A 198 -13.51 4.56 -10.90
CA VAL A 198 -13.71 5.64 -9.90
C VAL A 198 -15.17 6.10 -9.82
N MET A 199 -15.53 6.71 -8.68
CA MET A 199 -16.76 7.49 -8.58
C MET A 199 -16.78 8.62 -9.62
N THR A 200 -17.93 8.83 -10.25
CA THR A 200 -18.18 9.93 -11.18
C THR A 200 -19.33 10.79 -10.70
N LEU A 201 -19.33 12.09 -11.06
CA LEU A 201 -20.40 13.01 -10.68
C LEU A 201 -21.80 12.42 -10.95
N PRO A 202 -22.77 12.58 -10.04
CA PRO A 202 -24.13 12.12 -10.23
C PRO A 202 -24.73 12.60 -11.55
N GLY A 203 -25.48 11.72 -12.21
CA GLY A 203 -26.12 12.03 -13.50
C GLY A 203 -25.18 12.01 -14.71
N THR A 204 -23.88 11.80 -14.53
CA THR A 204 -22.92 11.63 -15.64
C THR A 204 -22.77 10.18 -16.11
N GLY A 205 -23.68 9.30 -15.69
CA GLY A 205 -23.76 7.90 -16.14
C GLY A 205 -24.09 6.94 -15.01
N CYS A 206 -23.10 6.64 -14.17
CA CYS A 206 -23.10 5.43 -13.34
C CYS A 206 -23.62 5.59 -11.90
N HIS A 207 -23.77 6.83 -11.41
CA HIS A 207 -24.05 7.08 -9.99
C HIS A 207 -25.25 8.00 -9.81
N SER A 208 -26.08 7.66 -8.82
CA SER A 208 -27.10 8.55 -8.27
C SER A 208 -26.50 9.43 -7.18
N ASN A 209 -27.27 10.37 -6.63
CA ASN A 209 -26.82 11.22 -5.52
C ASN A 209 -26.61 10.46 -4.19
N SER A 210 -27.10 9.22 -4.10
CA SER A 210 -27.06 8.38 -2.89
C SER A 210 -26.68 6.94 -3.28
N PRO A 211 -25.43 6.70 -3.74
CA PRO A 211 -25.00 5.36 -4.10
C PRO A 211 -24.97 4.46 -2.86
N GLY A 212 -25.14 3.14 -3.05
CA GLY A 212 -25.09 2.18 -1.95
C GLY A 212 -23.67 1.97 -1.37
N SER A 213 -22.64 2.28 -2.15
CA SER A 213 -21.24 2.25 -1.75
C SER A 213 -20.42 3.24 -2.57
N LEU A 214 -19.34 3.76 -1.99
CA LEU A 214 -18.32 4.53 -2.70
C LEU A 214 -17.16 3.60 -3.05
N TYR A 215 -16.45 3.89 -4.14
CA TYR A 215 -15.29 3.10 -4.53
C TYR A 215 -14.30 3.89 -5.39
N GLU A 216 -13.05 3.51 -5.28
CA GLU A 216 -11.98 3.82 -6.21
C GLU A 216 -11.09 2.58 -6.30
N ILE A 217 -11.05 1.94 -7.46
CA ILE A 217 -10.40 0.65 -7.70
C ILE A 217 -9.34 0.83 -8.78
N TRP A 218 -8.17 0.26 -8.52
CA TRP A 218 -7.00 0.36 -9.37
C TRP A 218 -6.49 -1.04 -9.70
N ALA A 219 -6.42 -1.37 -10.98
CA ALA A 219 -5.69 -2.51 -11.48
C ALA A 219 -4.31 -2.04 -11.95
N PHE A 220 -3.24 -2.68 -11.48
CA PHE A 220 -1.87 -2.44 -11.88
C PHE A 220 -1.35 -3.62 -12.66
N ARG A 221 -0.79 -3.36 -13.85
CA ARG A 221 -0.14 -4.36 -14.68
C ARG A 221 1.31 -3.97 -14.94
N LEU A 222 2.25 -4.73 -14.38
CA LEU A 222 3.68 -4.53 -14.57
C LEU A 222 4.28 -5.71 -15.36
N ARG A 223 4.72 -5.43 -16.59
CA ARG A 223 5.40 -6.40 -17.48
C ARG A 223 6.90 -6.13 -17.48
N LEU A 224 7.71 -7.18 -17.33
CA LEU A 224 9.16 -7.05 -17.12
C LEU A 224 9.95 -7.95 -18.06
N ALA A 225 10.52 -7.36 -19.12
CA ALA A 225 11.52 -7.97 -20.00
C ALA A 225 11.22 -9.43 -20.44
N ASP A 226 9.94 -9.72 -20.72
CA ASP A 226 9.44 -11.07 -21.05
C ASP A 226 9.75 -12.15 -19.99
N LYS A 227 10.01 -11.76 -18.73
CA LYS A 227 10.34 -12.66 -17.61
C LYS A 227 9.20 -12.86 -16.64
N ALA A 228 8.42 -11.82 -16.40
CA ALA A 228 7.26 -11.89 -15.53
C ALA A 228 6.24 -10.82 -15.89
N GLU A 229 5.00 -11.08 -15.54
CA GLU A 229 3.93 -10.09 -15.46
C GLU A 229 3.29 -10.17 -14.08
N VAL A 230 3.27 -9.05 -13.37
CA VAL A 230 2.55 -8.90 -12.10
C VAL A 230 1.26 -8.15 -12.38
N VAL A 231 0.16 -8.74 -11.94
CA VAL A 231 -1.11 -8.04 -11.80
C VAL A 231 -1.42 -7.92 -10.32
N ALA A 232 -1.73 -6.71 -9.87
CA ALA A 232 -2.20 -6.44 -8.52
C ALA A 232 -3.35 -5.47 -8.62
N SER A 233 -4.32 -5.54 -7.71
CA SER A 233 -5.35 -4.51 -7.61
C SER A 233 -5.43 -3.96 -6.21
N THR A 234 -5.78 -2.69 -6.10
CA THR A 234 -6.03 -2.02 -4.83
C THR A 234 -7.35 -1.25 -4.93
N ALA A 235 -7.99 -1.03 -3.81
CA ALA A 235 -9.26 -0.34 -3.74
C ALA A 235 -9.35 0.52 -2.49
N VAL A 236 -10.18 1.55 -2.58
CA VAL A 236 -10.53 2.47 -1.50
C VAL A 236 -12.05 2.63 -1.50
N PHE A 237 -12.68 2.49 -0.34
CA PHE A 237 -14.14 2.57 -0.19
C PHE A 237 -14.63 3.86 0.48
N ASP A 238 -13.71 4.77 0.77
CA ASP A 238 -13.97 6.13 1.26
C ASP A 238 -13.15 7.19 0.47
N PRO A 239 -13.20 7.19 -0.87
CA PRO A 239 -12.34 8.05 -1.70
C PRO A 239 -12.58 9.54 -1.45
N ILE A 240 -11.51 10.32 -1.33
CA ILE A 240 -11.60 11.75 -1.00
C ILE A 240 -12.26 12.57 -2.10
N THR A 241 -12.00 12.24 -3.38
CA THR A 241 -12.49 13.02 -4.52
C THR A 241 -13.17 12.18 -5.59
N THR A 242 -14.05 12.82 -6.37
CA THR A 242 -14.89 12.23 -7.41
C THR A 242 -14.55 12.83 -8.78
N MET A 243 -14.61 12.01 -9.83
CA MET A 243 -14.24 12.42 -11.18
C MET A 243 -15.40 13.15 -11.88
N ASN A 244 -15.10 14.28 -12.53
CA ASN A 244 -15.96 14.83 -13.57
C ASN A 244 -15.50 14.28 -14.93
N PRO A 245 -16.24 13.36 -15.59
CA PRO A 245 -15.81 12.79 -16.87
C PRO A 245 -15.76 13.82 -18.01
N ALA A 246 -16.44 14.96 -17.90
CA ALA A 246 -16.36 16.03 -18.88
C ALA A 246 -15.11 16.92 -18.72
N ASN A 247 -14.49 16.93 -17.53
CA ASN A 247 -13.31 17.72 -17.23
C ASN A 247 -12.48 17.07 -16.11
N LEU A 248 -11.48 16.27 -16.51
CA LEU A 248 -10.64 15.50 -15.59
C LEU A 248 -9.73 16.35 -14.68
N ALA A 249 -9.66 17.65 -14.90
CA ALA A 249 -8.86 18.56 -14.08
C ALA A 249 -9.64 19.15 -12.89
N GLU A 250 -10.95 18.95 -12.84
CA GLU A 250 -11.78 19.47 -11.74
C GLU A 250 -11.66 18.63 -10.47
N LEU A 251 -11.49 19.32 -9.35
CA LEU A 251 -11.45 18.73 -8.02
C LEU A 251 -12.84 18.81 -7.39
N HIS A 252 -13.49 17.66 -7.21
CA HIS A 252 -14.75 17.55 -6.50
C HIS A 252 -14.58 16.64 -5.29
N TYR A 253 -14.83 17.14 -4.08
CA TYR A 253 -14.78 16.31 -2.88
C TYR A 253 -16.00 15.39 -2.83
N THR A 254 -15.77 14.09 -2.63
CA THR A 254 -16.83 13.06 -2.68
C THR A 254 -17.94 13.34 -1.67
N GLU A 255 -17.61 13.82 -0.47
CA GLU A 255 -18.58 14.16 0.58
C GLU A 255 -19.45 15.39 0.26
N GLN A 256 -19.02 16.24 -0.68
CA GLN A 256 -19.82 17.39 -1.15
C GLN A 256 -20.76 17.00 -2.30
N VAL A 257 -20.45 15.90 -2.99
CA VAL A 257 -21.15 15.44 -4.18
C VAL A 257 -22.22 14.40 -3.83
N PHE A 258 -21.90 13.46 -2.94
CA PHE A 258 -22.79 12.37 -2.58
C PHE A 258 -23.38 12.54 -1.19
N SER A 259 -24.70 12.41 -1.11
CA SER A 259 -25.43 12.49 0.15
C SER A 259 -25.21 11.25 1.02
N GLY A 260 -25.17 11.45 2.34
CA GLY A 260 -25.06 10.36 3.31
C GLY A 260 -23.63 9.91 3.63
N PHE A 261 -22.61 10.52 3.01
CA PHE A 261 -21.20 10.23 3.25
C PHE A 261 -20.48 11.45 3.83
N SER A 262 -19.61 11.22 4.81
CA SER A 262 -18.80 12.28 5.43
C SER A 262 -17.50 11.71 5.98
N GLY A 263 -16.48 12.55 6.14
CA GLY A 263 -15.22 12.14 6.76
C GLY A 263 -14.41 11.18 5.89
N LEU A 264 -14.57 11.28 4.57
CA LEU A 264 -13.90 10.43 3.59
C LEU A 264 -12.41 10.79 3.53
N ARG A 265 -11.54 9.83 3.83
CA ARG A 265 -10.08 10.08 3.93
C ARG A 265 -9.26 9.10 3.11
N GLY A 266 -9.87 8.20 2.36
CA GLY A 266 -9.18 7.24 1.51
C GLY A 266 -8.39 6.17 2.27
N CYS A 267 -8.83 5.83 3.49
CA CYS A 267 -8.12 4.97 4.42
C CYS A 267 -8.80 3.61 4.65
N ASP A 268 -10.00 3.40 4.13
CA ASP A 268 -10.73 2.12 4.12
C ASP A 268 -10.41 1.37 2.81
N ARG A 269 -9.50 0.40 2.88
CA ARG A 269 -8.87 -0.16 1.69
C ARG A 269 -8.97 -1.67 1.61
N GLU A 270 -8.78 -2.14 0.39
CA GLU A 270 -8.66 -3.54 0.05
C GLU A 270 -7.57 -3.72 -1.00
N ALA A 271 -6.89 -4.86 -0.98
CA ALA A 271 -5.94 -5.23 -2.03
C ALA A 271 -6.13 -6.68 -2.46
N TYR A 272 -5.88 -6.90 -3.75
CA TYR A 272 -5.86 -8.19 -4.42
C TYR A 272 -4.42 -8.49 -4.81
N HIS A 273 -3.85 -9.47 -4.14
CA HIS A 273 -2.47 -9.90 -4.31
C HIS A 273 -2.39 -10.97 -5.40
N GLY A 274 -1.75 -10.64 -6.52
CA GLY A 274 -1.67 -11.49 -7.70
C GLY A 274 -2.83 -11.28 -8.69
N PRO A 275 -2.84 -12.00 -9.82
CA PRO A 275 -1.92 -13.09 -10.16
C PRO A 275 -0.53 -12.59 -10.56
N VAL A 276 0.43 -13.50 -10.53
CA VAL A 276 1.75 -13.30 -11.13
C VAL A 276 1.98 -14.39 -12.16
N TYR A 277 2.49 -14.00 -13.33
CA TYR A 277 2.82 -14.89 -14.43
C TYR A 277 4.32 -14.94 -14.59
N TRP A 278 4.89 -16.15 -14.66
CA TRP A 278 6.33 -16.36 -14.86
C TRP A 278 6.59 -16.84 -16.29
N TYR A 279 7.64 -16.29 -16.89
CA TYR A 279 8.14 -16.63 -18.22
C TYR A 279 9.67 -16.81 -18.20
N ASN A 280 10.21 -17.23 -17.05
CA ASN A 280 11.65 -17.19 -16.76
C ASN A 280 12.30 -18.58 -16.56
N ARG A 281 11.79 -19.64 -17.21
CA ARG A 281 12.25 -21.03 -17.00
C ARG A 281 13.77 -21.21 -16.97
N ASN A 282 14.45 -20.60 -17.93
CA ASN A 282 15.89 -20.78 -18.15
C ASN A 282 16.71 -19.49 -18.01
N GLY A 283 16.09 -18.38 -17.59
CA GLY A 283 16.76 -17.08 -17.54
C GLY A 283 17.49 -16.80 -16.23
N PRO A 284 18.20 -15.66 -16.15
CA PRO A 284 18.77 -15.21 -14.89
C PRO A 284 17.64 -14.82 -13.93
N GLU A 285 17.83 -15.07 -12.64
CA GLU A 285 16.85 -14.65 -11.64
C GLU A 285 16.93 -13.16 -11.34
N VAL A 286 18.11 -12.56 -11.55
CA VAL A 286 18.33 -11.13 -11.42
C VAL A 286 18.62 -10.56 -12.79
N PHE A 287 17.90 -9.51 -13.15
CA PHE A 287 18.07 -8.76 -14.39
C PHE A 287 17.71 -7.30 -14.15
N TYR A 288 17.88 -6.47 -15.17
CA TYR A 288 17.68 -5.04 -15.05
C TYR A 288 16.71 -4.52 -16.10
N THR A 289 15.91 -3.53 -15.71
CA THR A 289 14.97 -2.86 -16.60
C THR A 289 15.03 -1.35 -16.46
N ASP A 290 14.43 -0.67 -17.42
CA ASP A 290 14.08 0.73 -17.30
C ASP A 290 12.85 0.87 -16.40
N ALA A 291 12.38 2.10 -16.21
CA ALA A 291 11.22 2.36 -15.37
C ALA A 291 9.92 1.77 -15.92
N PHE A 292 9.84 1.41 -17.21
CA PHE A 292 8.65 0.85 -17.84
C PHE A 292 8.77 -0.67 -18.08
N GLY A 293 9.76 -1.32 -17.45
CA GLY A 293 9.94 -2.76 -17.49
C GLY A 293 10.60 -3.30 -18.75
N ARG A 294 11.15 -2.45 -19.62
CA ARG A 294 11.89 -2.89 -20.81
C ARG A 294 13.30 -3.36 -20.42
N PRO A 295 13.89 -4.33 -21.14
CA PRO A 295 15.23 -4.83 -20.82
C PRO A 295 16.30 -3.73 -20.82
N GLY A 296 17.20 -3.78 -19.82
CA GLY A 296 18.27 -2.80 -19.63
C GLY A 296 17.80 -1.57 -18.86
N GLY A 297 18.69 -0.90 -18.14
CA GLY A 297 18.34 0.23 -17.24
C GLY A 297 18.88 0.03 -15.82
N PRO A 298 18.59 0.95 -14.89
CA PRO A 298 19.18 0.93 -13.55
C PRO A 298 18.37 0.09 -12.55
N ILE A 299 17.13 -0.30 -12.87
CA ILE A 299 16.25 -0.95 -11.90
C ILE A 299 16.55 -2.45 -11.85
N ARG A 300 17.03 -2.91 -10.70
CA ARG A 300 17.24 -4.33 -10.42
C ARG A 300 15.88 -5.02 -10.20
N GLN A 301 15.66 -6.12 -10.90
CA GLN A 301 14.51 -7.01 -10.76
C GLN A 301 14.96 -8.38 -10.25
N LEU A 302 14.10 -9.05 -9.48
CA LEU A 302 14.29 -10.45 -9.10
C LEU A 302 13.05 -11.26 -9.47
N VAL A 303 13.23 -12.34 -10.25
CA VAL A 303 12.18 -13.28 -10.67
C VAL A 303 12.76 -14.69 -10.68
N SER A 304 12.22 -15.62 -9.87
CA SER A 304 12.63 -17.04 -9.89
C SER A 304 12.47 -17.72 -11.25
N ARG A 305 13.22 -18.80 -11.46
CA ARG A 305 13.19 -19.61 -12.68
C ARG A 305 11.97 -20.55 -12.75
N HIS A 306 10.84 -20.02 -13.19
CA HIS A 306 9.57 -20.74 -13.39
C HIS A 306 8.92 -20.35 -14.72
N ASP A 307 7.87 -21.06 -15.10
CA ASP A 307 7.12 -20.84 -16.35
C ASP A 307 5.62 -21.11 -16.14
N ASP A 308 5.13 -20.60 -15.03
CA ASP A 308 3.81 -20.88 -14.49
C ASP A 308 2.89 -19.68 -14.75
N VAL A 309 1.76 -19.95 -15.39
CA VAL A 309 0.74 -18.95 -15.70
C VAL A 309 -0.19 -18.81 -14.49
N GLY A 310 0.29 -18.10 -13.46
CA GLY A 310 -0.41 -17.98 -12.19
C GLY A 310 -0.09 -19.15 -11.26
N ILE A 311 0.14 -18.83 -9.99
CA ILE A 311 0.20 -19.81 -8.90
C ILE A 311 -1.00 -19.64 -7.99
N TRP A 312 -1.29 -20.65 -7.17
CA TRP A 312 -2.30 -20.53 -6.12
C TRP A 312 -1.82 -19.56 -5.04
N MET A 313 -2.58 -18.47 -4.91
CA MET A 313 -2.33 -17.41 -3.93
C MET A 313 -3.18 -17.61 -2.67
N SER A 314 -4.33 -18.28 -2.80
CA SER A 314 -5.21 -18.54 -1.68
C SER A 314 -6.03 -19.82 -1.85
N GLN A 315 -6.59 -20.31 -0.74
CA GLN A 315 -7.48 -21.47 -0.72
C GLN A 315 -8.64 -21.29 0.28
N ARG A 316 -9.76 -21.94 -0.02
CA ARG A 316 -10.89 -22.20 0.89
C ARG A 316 -11.47 -23.58 0.58
N SER A 317 -12.47 -24.02 1.34
CA SER A 317 -13.20 -25.27 1.09
C SER A 317 -13.75 -25.42 -0.34
N ASP A 318 -14.01 -24.30 -1.04
CA ASP A 318 -14.50 -24.27 -2.42
C ASP A 318 -13.40 -24.28 -3.49
N GLY A 319 -12.12 -24.34 -3.09
CA GLY A 319 -10.98 -24.49 -4.00
C GLY A 319 -9.91 -23.40 -3.87
N PHE A 320 -9.06 -23.36 -4.89
CA PHE A 320 -7.90 -22.47 -4.97
C PHE A 320 -8.20 -21.25 -5.85
N GLN A 321 -7.56 -20.13 -5.54
CA GLN A 321 -7.57 -18.93 -6.38
C GLN A 321 -6.14 -18.46 -6.65
N ASN A 322 -5.95 -17.84 -7.82
CA ASN A 322 -4.71 -17.20 -8.23
C ASN A 322 -4.58 -15.76 -7.71
N GLN A 323 -5.45 -15.35 -6.79
CA GLN A 323 -5.39 -14.08 -6.08
C GLN A 323 -5.70 -14.29 -4.60
N PHE A 324 -5.25 -13.37 -3.76
CA PHE A 324 -5.67 -13.28 -2.37
C PHE A 324 -6.15 -11.86 -2.08
N LYS A 325 -7.40 -11.74 -1.63
CA LYS A 325 -8.01 -10.48 -1.22
C LYS A 325 -7.76 -10.22 0.26
N LEU A 326 -7.37 -9.01 0.63
CA LEU A 326 -7.23 -8.60 2.03
C LEU A 326 -7.73 -7.16 2.22
N ILE A 327 -8.64 -6.98 3.18
CA ILE A 327 -9.10 -5.67 3.63
C ILE A 327 -8.13 -5.16 4.69
N SER A 328 -7.73 -3.88 4.58
CA SER A 328 -6.94 -3.19 5.60
C SER A 328 -7.43 -1.76 5.81
N LYS A 329 -7.79 -1.44 7.07
CA LYS A 329 -8.32 -0.13 7.46
C LYS A 329 -7.29 0.62 8.29
N HIS A 330 -6.93 1.81 7.87
CA HIS A 330 -5.95 2.65 8.60
C HIS A 330 -6.48 4.06 8.88
N CYS A 331 -7.80 4.19 8.96
CA CYS A 331 -8.42 5.45 9.34
C CYS A 331 -8.02 5.81 10.77
N ALA A 332 -7.39 6.97 10.92
CA ALA A 332 -6.92 7.49 12.18
C ALA A 332 -7.27 8.98 12.32
N PRO A 333 -7.32 9.53 13.55
CA PRO A 333 -7.40 10.97 13.75
C PRO A 333 -6.27 11.72 13.03
N GLY A 334 -6.55 12.93 12.57
CA GLY A 334 -5.55 13.80 11.92
C GLY A 334 -5.42 13.64 10.41
N LEU A 335 -5.97 12.58 9.80
CA LEU A 335 -5.95 12.42 8.35
C LEU A 335 -6.68 13.57 7.63
N GLY A 336 -5.97 14.18 6.68
CA GLY A 336 -6.40 15.31 5.89
C GLY A 336 -6.88 14.92 4.49
N LEU A 337 -7.18 15.94 3.69
CA LEU A 337 -7.65 15.78 2.30
C LEU A 337 -6.51 15.52 1.30
N LYS A 338 -5.27 15.51 1.78
CA LYS A 338 -4.09 15.13 1.00
C LYS A 338 -3.81 13.64 1.05
N ASN A 339 -4.58 12.83 1.78
CA ASN A 339 -4.32 11.39 1.87
C ASN A 339 -4.52 10.63 0.54
#